data_AF-A0A7W4ET24-F1
#
_entry.id   AF-A0A7W4ET24-F1
#
_cell.length_a   1.000
_cell.length_b   1.000
_cell.length_c   1.000
_cell.angle_alpha   90.00
_cell.angle_beta   90.00
_cell.angle_gamma   90.00
#
_symmetry.space_group_name_H-M   'P 1'
#
loop_
_entity.id
_entity.type
_entity.pdbx_description
1 polymer ?
#
loop_
_entity_poly.entity_id
_entity_poly.type
_entity_poly.pdbx_seq_one_letter_code
_entity_poly.pdbx_strand_id
1 'polypeptide(L)'
;MHKKKPSDNTKLGFRTILFRGVLYVIIIPAVIMLVIFGIFYTKSTIDDHIAQSHMQSYLKRKYGQEFVVENYRIEGAGLGVDGVAKAEAYTKSDHAFRFMVKGFPGDSPYSNNYWDGYPDMIWAKHLKKDIDPIIKNVFGADTSLTSIEVYSIPAVNQRIGKEILLYRDAFQRFGKDIHVAVRIKSRVVHNDIAAQIYQIIVKLREFGVSLSINYENPTAYVALVEETSIRGIHSPQDVGKYIEMKEKKL
;
A
#
# COMPACT_ATOMS: atom_id res chain seq x y z
N MET A 1 -66.97 16.66 60.70
CA MET A 1 -65.63 17.01 60.22
C MET A 1 -65.21 15.98 59.18
N HIS A 2 -65.22 16.32 57.89
CA HIS A 2 -64.52 15.53 56.85
C HIS A 2 -64.19 16.49 55.69
N LYS A 3 -62.92 16.93 55.62
CA LYS A 3 -62.42 17.73 54.49
C LYS A 3 -62.21 16.78 53.31
N LYS A 4 -62.90 17.01 52.20
CA LYS A 4 -62.59 16.37 50.91
C LYS A 4 -61.28 16.97 50.39
N LYS A 5 -60.25 16.13 50.21
CA LYS A 5 -58.96 16.52 49.61
C LYS A 5 -59.18 16.91 48.13
N PRO A 6 -58.57 17.99 47.61
CA PRO A 6 -58.58 18.27 46.18
C PRO A 6 -57.84 17.13 45.45
N SER A 7 -58.37 16.66 44.32
CA SER A 7 -57.71 15.59 43.55
C SER A 7 -56.40 16.09 42.94
N ASP A 8 -55.32 15.33 43.10
CA ASP A 8 -53.98 15.57 42.53
C ASP A 8 -53.94 15.34 40.99
N ASN A 9 -54.74 16.07 40.21
CA ASN A 9 -54.84 15.90 38.75
C ASN A 9 -53.86 16.79 37.94
N THR A 10 -53.18 17.75 38.56
CA THR A 10 -52.19 18.63 37.88
C THR A 10 -50.80 18.02 37.73
N LYS A 11 -50.38 17.12 38.65
CA LYS A 11 -49.04 16.49 38.62
C LYS A 11 -48.89 15.44 37.52
N LEU A 12 -50.01 14.85 37.08
CA LEU A 12 -50.06 13.84 36.00
C LEU A 12 -49.87 14.48 34.61
N GLY A 13 -50.43 15.67 34.37
CA GLY A 13 -50.33 16.36 33.08
C GLY A 13 -48.91 16.83 32.73
N PHE A 14 -48.20 17.43 33.67
CA PHE A 14 -46.88 18.02 33.43
C PHE A 14 -45.80 16.98 33.13
N ARG A 15 -45.82 15.84 33.85
CA ARG A 15 -44.94 14.69 33.57
C ARG A 15 -45.20 14.14 32.17
N THR A 16 -46.46 13.98 31.78
CA THR A 16 -46.82 13.43 30.47
C THR A 16 -46.42 14.36 29.31
N ILE A 17 -46.50 15.68 29.50
CA ILE A 17 -46.03 16.69 28.53
C ILE A 17 -44.51 16.69 28.42
N LEU A 18 -43.77 16.61 29.55
CA LEU A 18 -42.31 16.49 29.56
C LEU A 18 -41.83 15.19 28.90
N PHE A 19 -42.47 14.05 29.19
CA PHE A 19 -42.13 12.77 28.56
C PHE A 19 -42.40 12.77 27.05
N ARG A 20 -43.50 13.40 26.61
CA ARG A 20 -43.78 13.58 25.17
C ARG A 20 -42.75 14.52 24.53
N GLY A 21 -42.41 15.63 25.17
CA GLY A 21 -41.38 16.57 24.68
C GLY A 21 -40.02 15.90 24.50
N VAL A 22 -39.55 15.15 25.50
CA VAL A 22 -38.29 14.39 25.42
C VAL A 22 -38.35 13.29 24.34
N LEU A 23 -39.48 12.58 24.23
CA LEU A 23 -39.69 11.57 23.21
C LEU A 23 -39.64 12.16 21.78
N TYR A 24 -40.34 13.25 21.51
CA TYR A 24 -40.42 13.85 20.18
C TYR A 24 -39.18 14.67 19.80
N VAL A 25 -38.51 15.33 20.75
CA VAL A 25 -37.40 16.25 20.47
C VAL A 25 -36.04 15.56 20.54
N ILE A 26 -35.89 14.49 21.33
CA ILE A 26 -34.59 13.81 21.50
C ILE A 26 -34.63 12.41 20.89
N ILE A 27 -35.61 11.58 21.27
CA ILE A 27 -35.61 10.17 20.87
C ILE A 27 -35.89 10.02 19.37
N ILE A 28 -36.89 10.71 18.82
CA ILE A 28 -37.22 10.60 17.39
C ILE A 28 -36.07 11.08 16.49
N PRO A 29 -35.45 12.26 16.69
CA PRO A 29 -34.30 12.67 15.88
C PRO A 29 -33.09 11.74 16.03
N ALA A 30 -32.83 11.21 17.23
CA ALA A 30 -31.76 10.24 17.44
C ALA A 30 -32.00 8.94 16.66
N VAL A 31 -33.23 8.42 16.67
CA VAL A 31 -33.61 7.22 15.88
C VAL A 31 -33.48 7.50 14.39
N ILE A 32 -33.93 8.66 13.91
CA ILE A 32 -33.78 9.05 12.50
C ILE A 32 -32.30 9.09 12.09
N MET A 33 -31.44 9.71 12.90
CA MET A 33 -29.99 9.75 12.65
C MET A 33 -29.38 8.35 12.61
N LEU A 34 -29.79 7.45 13.50
CA LEU A 34 -29.32 6.07 13.52
C LEU A 34 -29.75 5.30 12.26
N VAL A 35 -31.00 5.46 11.83
CA VAL A 35 -31.52 4.84 10.58
C VAL A 35 -30.76 5.37 9.37
N ILE A 36 -30.57 6.69 9.26
CA ILE A 36 -29.79 7.30 8.18
C ILE A 36 -28.37 6.74 8.17
N PHE A 37 -27.70 6.74 9.32
CA PHE A 37 -26.35 6.19 9.45
C PHE A 37 -26.29 4.71 9.05
N GLY A 38 -27.27 3.90 9.48
CA GLY A 38 -27.36 2.49 9.12
C GLY A 38 -27.52 2.27 7.61
N ILE A 39 -28.38 3.07 6.94
CA ILE A 39 -28.56 3.01 5.48
C ILE A 39 -27.26 3.40 4.76
N PHE A 40 -26.61 4.48 5.17
CA PHE A 40 -25.35 4.91 4.56
C PHE A 40 -24.22 3.89 4.78
N TYR A 41 -24.10 3.36 5.99
CA TYR A 41 -23.09 2.35 6.33
C TYR A 41 -23.27 1.05 5.53
N THR A 42 -24.50 0.54 5.45
CA THR A 42 -24.81 -0.68 4.69
C THR A 42 -24.59 -0.48 3.19
N LYS A 43 -24.99 0.67 2.64
CA LYS A 43 -24.73 1.02 1.24
C LYS A 43 -23.22 1.07 0.95
N SER A 44 -22.44 1.75 1.78
CA SER A 44 -20.98 1.82 1.62
C SER A 44 -20.34 0.43 1.63
N THR A 45 -20.78 -0.45 2.54
CA THR A 45 -20.26 -1.83 2.62
C THR A 45 -20.60 -2.64 1.38
N ILE A 46 -21.81 -2.48 0.83
CA ILE A 46 -22.23 -3.14 -0.42
C ILE A 46 -21.38 -2.64 -1.60
N ASP A 47 -21.19 -1.33 -1.71
CA ASP A 47 -20.39 -0.71 -2.77
C ASP A 47 -18.92 -1.21 -2.74
N ASP A 48 -18.34 -1.34 -1.54
CA ASP A 48 -17.00 -1.90 -1.34
C ASP A 48 -16.91 -3.37 -1.81
N HIS A 49 -17.89 -4.20 -1.46
CA HIS A 49 -17.92 -5.60 -1.90
C HIS A 49 -18.11 -5.75 -3.42
N ILE A 50 -18.94 -4.91 -4.02
CA ILE A 50 -19.10 -4.86 -5.47
C ILE A 50 -17.76 -4.50 -6.11
N ALA A 51 -17.09 -3.44 -5.64
CA ALA A 51 -15.78 -3.03 -6.16
C ALA A 51 -14.71 -4.13 -6.02
N GLN A 52 -14.67 -4.82 -4.88
CA GLN A 52 -13.79 -5.98 -4.68
C GLN A 52 -14.08 -7.10 -5.70
N SER A 53 -15.35 -7.42 -5.94
CA SER A 53 -15.76 -8.44 -6.92
C SER A 53 -15.33 -8.07 -8.35
N HIS A 54 -15.42 -6.78 -8.72
CA HIS A 54 -14.93 -6.30 -10.01
C HIS A 54 -13.40 -6.45 -10.14
N MET A 55 -12.64 -6.09 -9.10
CA MET A 55 -11.19 -6.28 -9.08
C MET A 55 -10.79 -7.76 -9.16
N GLN A 56 -11.48 -8.64 -8.44
CA GLN A 56 -11.28 -10.10 -8.54
C GLN A 56 -11.53 -10.60 -9.97
N SER A 57 -12.64 -10.17 -10.56
CA SER A 57 -13.01 -10.54 -11.92
C SER A 57 -12.00 -10.03 -12.95
N TYR A 58 -11.48 -8.82 -12.78
CA TYR A 58 -10.39 -8.28 -13.60
C TYR A 58 -9.14 -9.16 -13.52
N LEU A 59 -8.64 -9.47 -12.32
CA LEU A 59 -7.45 -10.30 -12.14
C LEU A 59 -7.64 -11.70 -12.71
N LYS A 60 -8.81 -12.31 -12.49
CA LYS A 60 -9.16 -13.62 -13.04
C LYS A 60 -9.17 -13.61 -14.56
N ARG A 61 -9.78 -12.60 -15.20
CA ARG A 61 -9.75 -12.48 -16.67
C ARG A 61 -8.34 -12.28 -17.19
N LYS A 62 -7.53 -11.46 -16.51
CA LYS A 62 -6.17 -11.13 -16.96
C LYS A 62 -5.22 -12.32 -16.85
N TYR A 63 -5.23 -13.04 -15.73
CA TYR A 63 -4.24 -14.09 -15.43
C TYR A 63 -4.78 -15.52 -15.49
N GLY A 64 -6.09 -15.71 -15.68
CA GLY A 64 -6.71 -17.03 -15.80
C GLY A 64 -6.67 -17.87 -14.52
N GLN A 65 -6.57 -17.24 -13.35
CA GLN A 65 -6.54 -17.90 -12.04
C GLN A 65 -7.36 -17.11 -11.01
N GLU A 66 -7.70 -17.74 -9.89
CA GLU A 66 -8.52 -17.12 -8.84
C GLU A 66 -7.69 -16.27 -7.87
N PHE A 67 -8.20 -15.09 -7.55
CA PHE A 67 -7.61 -14.17 -6.59
C PHE A 67 -8.61 -13.81 -5.50
N VAL A 68 -8.11 -13.57 -4.31
CA VAL A 68 -8.86 -12.91 -3.24
C VAL A 68 -8.47 -11.44 -3.25
N VAL A 69 -9.47 -10.57 -3.10
CA VAL A 69 -9.30 -9.11 -2.98
C VAL A 69 -10.00 -8.66 -1.71
N GLU A 70 -9.29 -7.93 -0.86
CA GLU A 70 -9.75 -7.47 0.44
C GLU A 70 -9.17 -6.07 0.75
N ASN A 71 -9.49 -5.50 1.91
CA ASN A 71 -8.98 -4.21 2.36
C ASN A 71 -9.21 -3.08 1.34
N TYR A 72 -10.42 -3.06 0.77
CA TYR A 72 -10.84 -2.03 -0.17
C TYR A 72 -10.97 -0.69 0.55
N ARG A 73 -10.51 0.37 -0.12
CA ARG A 73 -10.55 1.74 0.39
C ARG A 73 -10.36 2.73 -0.74
N ILE A 74 -10.93 3.92 -0.57
CA ILE A 74 -10.66 5.07 -1.42
C ILE A 74 -9.62 5.94 -0.73
N GLU A 75 -8.51 6.23 -1.42
CA GLU A 75 -7.47 7.13 -0.91
C GLU A 75 -7.35 8.38 -1.79
N GLY A 76 -7.10 9.54 -1.17
CA GLY A 76 -6.88 10.80 -1.88
C GLY A 76 -8.16 11.49 -2.37
N ALA A 77 -9.34 11.07 -1.90
CA ALA A 77 -10.60 11.76 -2.19
C ALA A 77 -10.74 13.07 -1.38
N GLY A 78 -11.37 14.08 -1.99
CA GLY A 78 -11.61 15.38 -1.36
C GLY A 78 -12.67 16.19 -2.09
N LEU A 79 -12.85 17.45 -1.69
CA LEU A 79 -13.79 18.35 -2.35
C LEU A 79 -13.39 18.53 -3.82
N GLY A 80 -14.23 18.02 -4.73
CA GLY A 80 -14.02 18.10 -6.17
C GLY A 80 -12.86 17.24 -6.70
N VAL A 81 -12.34 16.31 -5.91
CA VAL A 81 -11.24 15.41 -6.30
C VAL A 81 -11.66 13.96 -6.06
N ASP A 82 -11.74 13.19 -7.15
CA ASP A 82 -11.99 11.76 -7.08
C ASP A 82 -10.77 11.03 -6.52
N GLY A 83 -11.01 10.17 -5.52
CA GLY A 83 -9.96 9.33 -4.96
C GLY A 83 -9.62 8.14 -5.85
N VAL A 84 -8.49 7.50 -5.55
CA VAL A 84 -8.06 6.25 -6.19
C VAL A 84 -8.55 5.08 -5.35
N ALA A 85 -9.31 4.18 -5.97
CA ALA A 85 -9.71 2.94 -5.32
C ALA A 85 -8.49 2.03 -5.16
N LYS A 86 -8.28 1.51 -3.95
CA LYS A 86 -7.17 0.61 -3.62
C LYS A 86 -7.69 -0.62 -2.89
N ALA A 87 -7.13 -1.77 -3.22
CA ALA A 87 -7.38 -3.01 -2.50
C ALA A 87 -6.10 -3.86 -2.45
N GLU A 88 -6.01 -4.73 -1.45
CA GLU A 88 -4.99 -5.77 -1.41
C GLU A 88 -5.52 -7.04 -2.07
N ALA A 89 -4.66 -7.73 -2.80
CA ALA A 89 -4.98 -8.96 -3.48
C ALA A 89 -3.89 -10.02 -3.29
N TYR A 90 -4.29 -11.28 -3.32
CA TYR A 90 -3.38 -12.44 -3.31
C TYR A 90 -4.00 -13.60 -4.06
N THR A 91 -3.16 -14.54 -4.51
CA THR A 91 -3.65 -15.75 -5.19
C THR A 91 -4.37 -16.64 -4.18
N LYS A 92 -5.45 -17.32 -4.59
CA LYS A 92 -6.17 -18.23 -3.68
C LYS A 92 -5.30 -19.39 -3.18
N SER A 93 -4.27 -19.77 -3.94
CA SER A 93 -3.32 -20.85 -3.63
C SER A 93 -2.15 -20.44 -2.72
N ASP A 94 -1.78 -19.17 -2.68
CA ASP A 94 -0.64 -18.65 -1.93
C ASP A 94 -0.98 -17.27 -1.34
N HIS A 95 -1.21 -17.24 -0.03
CA HIS A 95 -1.65 -16.06 0.73
C HIS A 95 -0.46 -15.24 1.27
N ALA A 96 0.76 -15.75 1.15
CA ALA A 96 1.94 -15.11 1.70
C ALA A 96 2.35 -13.86 0.91
N PHE A 97 1.97 -13.79 -0.37
CA PHE A 97 2.35 -12.69 -1.26
C PHE A 97 1.13 -11.87 -1.64
N ARG A 98 1.03 -10.70 -1.02
CA ARG A 98 0.01 -9.71 -1.29
C ARG A 98 0.54 -8.65 -2.25
N PHE A 99 -0.33 -8.14 -3.11
CA PHE A 99 -0.05 -7.05 -4.02
C PHE A 99 -1.22 -6.06 -4.04
N MET A 100 -0.95 -4.83 -4.45
CA MET A 100 -1.95 -3.78 -4.52
C MET A 100 -2.67 -3.82 -5.87
N VAL A 101 -3.98 -3.65 -5.85
CA VAL A 101 -4.80 -3.35 -7.02
C VAL A 101 -5.31 -1.94 -6.88
N LYS A 102 -5.19 -1.15 -7.94
CA LYS A 102 -5.68 0.22 -8.02
C LYS A 102 -6.74 0.32 -9.11
N GLY A 103 -7.90 0.85 -8.77
CA GLY A 103 -8.88 1.34 -9.74
C GLY A 103 -8.74 2.85 -9.87
N PHE A 104 -8.49 3.33 -11.07
CA PHE A 104 -8.45 4.77 -11.32
C PHE A 104 -9.85 5.30 -11.58
N PRO A 105 -10.18 6.52 -11.11
CA PRO A 105 -11.48 7.11 -11.38
C PRO A 105 -11.68 7.24 -12.89
N GLY A 106 -12.88 6.89 -13.32
CA GLY A 106 -13.47 7.18 -14.62
C GLY A 106 -14.95 7.42 -14.39
N ASP A 107 -15.72 7.67 -15.46
CA ASP A 107 -17.16 7.98 -15.35
C ASP A 107 -18.01 6.85 -14.71
N SER A 108 -17.38 5.70 -14.42
CA SER A 108 -18.02 4.56 -13.79
C SER A 108 -17.07 3.81 -12.85
N PRO A 109 -17.55 3.33 -11.68
CA PRO A 109 -16.84 2.34 -10.86
C PRO A 109 -16.61 1.01 -11.59
N TYR A 110 -17.22 0.83 -12.76
CA TYR A 110 -17.05 -0.31 -13.67
C TYR A 110 -16.02 -0.06 -14.78
N SER A 111 -15.33 1.09 -14.78
CA SER A 111 -14.32 1.39 -15.79
C SER A 111 -13.13 0.42 -15.67
N ASN A 112 -12.68 -0.13 -16.81
CA ASN A 112 -11.63 -1.16 -16.88
C ASN A 112 -10.20 -0.63 -16.59
N ASN A 113 -10.07 0.55 -16.00
CA ASN A 113 -8.77 1.17 -15.78
C ASN A 113 -8.16 0.72 -14.45
N TYR A 114 -7.69 -0.52 -14.43
CA TYR A 114 -7.01 -1.10 -13.29
C TYR A 114 -5.49 -1.14 -13.51
N TRP A 115 -4.75 -0.92 -12.43
CA TRP A 115 -3.37 -1.32 -12.29
C TRP A 115 -3.26 -2.35 -11.19
N ASP A 116 -2.40 -3.34 -11.38
CA ASP A 116 -2.17 -4.38 -10.37
C ASP A 116 -0.69 -4.68 -10.20
N GLY A 117 -0.26 -4.84 -8.96
CA GLY A 117 1.11 -5.17 -8.62
C GLY A 117 1.46 -6.65 -8.77
N TYR A 118 0.64 -7.49 -9.43
CA TYR A 118 0.90 -8.92 -9.51
C TYR A 118 2.21 -9.26 -10.25
N PRO A 119 2.48 -8.69 -11.45
CA PRO A 119 3.75 -8.94 -12.15
C PRO A 119 4.94 -8.44 -11.33
N ASP A 120 4.81 -7.23 -10.76
CA ASP A 120 5.81 -6.59 -9.92
C ASP A 120 6.19 -7.46 -8.72
N MET A 121 5.19 -8.02 -8.02
CA MET A 121 5.36 -8.93 -6.90
C MET A 121 6.10 -10.21 -7.32
N ILE A 122 5.73 -10.80 -8.47
CA ILE A 122 6.40 -11.99 -9.02
C ILE A 122 7.86 -11.66 -9.36
N TRP A 123 8.13 -10.53 -9.99
CA TRP A 123 9.49 -10.10 -10.33
C TRP A 123 10.31 -9.82 -9.08
N ALA A 124 9.76 -9.13 -8.09
CA ALA A 124 10.41 -8.87 -6.81
C ALA A 124 10.80 -10.17 -6.11
N LYS A 125 9.90 -11.17 -6.08
CA LYS A 125 10.16 -12.49 -5.48
C LYS A 125 11.33 -13.21 -6.15
N HIS A 126 11.40 -13.21 -7.48
CA HIS A 126 12.50 -13.84 -8.21
C HIS A 126 13.80 -13.05 -8.09
N LEU A 127 13.74 -11.73 -8.22
CA LEU A 127 14.91 -10.87 -8.06
C LEU A 127 15.50 -10.98 -6.65
N LYS A 128 14.67 -11.09 -5.61
CA LYS A 128 15.15 -11.30 -4.23
C LYS A 128 16.04 -12.54 -4.12
N LYS A 129 15.66 -13.64 -4.77
CA LYS A 129 16.43 -14.90 -4.74
C LYS A 129 17.82 -14.74 -5.36
N ASP A 130 17.93 -13.92 -6.40
CA ASP A 130 19.19 -13.69 -7.11
C ASP A 130 20.07 -12.65 -6.41
N ILE A 131 19.46 -11.63 -5.78
CA ILE A 131 20.19 -10.52 -5.14
C ILE A 131 20.60 -10.85 -3.70
N ASP A 132 19.81 -11.61 -2.94
CA ASP A 132 20.12 -11.93 -1.54
C ASP A 132 21.51 -12.58 -1.34
N PRO A 133 21.94 -13.57 -2.15
CA PRO A 133 23.28 -14.12 -2.05
C PRO A 133 24.38 -13.11 -2.38
N ILE A 134 24.15 -12.21 -3.33
CA ILE A 134 25.11 -11.16 -3.71
C ILE A 134 25.30 -10.20 -2.54
N ILE A 135 24.22 -9.76 -1.90
CA ILE A 135 24.26 -8.89 -0.71
C ILE A 135 25.05 -9.55 0.41
N LYS A 136 24.78 -10.84 0.69
CA LYS A 136 25.51 -11.60 1.73
C LYS A 136 26.99 -11.80 1.39
N ASN A 137 27.34 -11.94 0.12
CA ASN A 137 28.74 -12.04 -0.28
C ASN A 137 29.48 -10.70 -0.08
N VAL A 138 28.83 -9.58 -0.40
CA VAL A 138 29.43 -8.25 -0.30
C VAL A 138 29.52 -7.75 1.15
N PHE A 139 28.50 -7.98 1.96
CA PHE A 139 28.38 -7.45 3.32
C PHE A 139 28.46 -8.52 4.42
N GLY A 140 28.75 -9.78 4.09
CA GLY A 140 28.75 -10.88 5.05
C GLY A 140 27.37 -11.35 5.52
N ALA A 141 27.37 -12.44 6.29
CA ALA A 141 26.16 -13.13 6.74
C ALA A 141 25.28 -12.33 7.71
N ASP A 142 25.87 -11.36 8.44
CA ASP A 142 25.15 -10.48 9.39
C ASP A 142 24.34 -9.37 8.71
N THR A 143 24.36 -9.33 7.39
CA THR A 143 23.62 -8.38 6.57
C THR A 143 22.41 -9.04 5.92
N SER A 144 21.28 -8.37 6.02
CA SER A 144 19.99 -8.86 5.54
C SER A 144 19.41 -7.95 4.45
N LEU A 145 18.96 -8.57 3.36
CA LEU A 145 18.09 -7.91 2.39
C LEU A 145 16.68 -7.82 2.99
N THR A 146 16.35 -6.67 3.57
CA THR A 146 15.10 -6.43 4.30
C THR A 146 13.91 -6.47 3.34
N SER A 147 13.95 -5.66 2.29
CA SER A 147 12.94 -5.70 1.23
C SER A 147 13.56 -5.47 -0.14
N ILE A 148 12.89 -6.01 -1.14
CA ILE A 148 13.08 -5.63 -2.53
C ILE A 148 11.69 -5.39 -3.10
N GLU A 149 11.50 -4.21 -3.64
CA GLU A 149 10.23 -3.77 -4.20
C GLU A 149 10.47 -3.49 -5.69
N VAL A 150 9.56 -3.99 -6.51
CA VAL A 150 9.53 -3.67 -7.93
C VAL A 150 8.25 -2.89 -8.17
N TYR A 151 8.34 -1.85 -8.98
CA TYR A 151 7.19 -1.02 -9.35
C TYR A 151 7.25 -0.74 -10.84
N SER A 152 6.24 -1.16 -11.58
CA SER A 152 6.07 -0.83 -12.99
C SER A 152 5.01 0.26 -13.18
N ILE A 153 5.26 1.16 -14.12
CA ILE A 153 4.29 2.21 -14.46
C ILE A 153 3.01 1.60 -15.08
N PRO A 154 1.87 2.33 -15.03
CA PRO A 154 0.60 1.83 -15.59
C PRO A 154 0.67 1.30 -17.02
N ALA A 155 1.43 1.97 -17.90
CA ALA A 155 1.58 1.56 -19.30
C ALA A 155 2.25 0.17 -19.46
N VAL A 156 3.14 -0.21 -18.54
CA VAL A 156 3.77 -1.54 -18.53
C VAL A 156 2.74 -2.58 -18.09
N ASN A 157 2.01 -2.32 -17.01
CA ASN A 157 0.98 -3.24 -16.50
C ASN A 157 -0.10 -3.58 -17.54
N GLN A 158 -0.51 -2.61 -18.36
CA GLN A 158 -1.49 -2.80 -19.44
C GLN A 158 -0.98 -3.70 -20.57
N ARG A 159 0.35 -3.78 -20.75
CA ARG A 159 1.00 -4.62 -21.78
C ARG A 159 1.26 -6.05 -21.32
N ILE A 160 1.04 -6.35 -20.03
CA ILE A 160 1.22 -7.67 -19.45
C ILE A 160 -0.12 -8.40 -19.47
N GLY A 161 -0.12 -9.58 -20.09
CA GLY A 161 -1.29 -10.44 -20.19
C GLY A 161 -1.23 -11.60 -19.20
N LYS A 162 -1.79 -12.73 -19.63
CA LYS A 162 -1.88 -13.96 -18.85
C LYS A 162 -0.52 -14.53 -18.44
N GLU A 163 0.45 -14.47 -19.35
CA GLU A 163 1.80 -14.96 -19.10
C GLU A 163 2.68 -13.83 -18.57
N ILE A 164 3.14 -13.98 -17.34
CA ILE A 164 4.09 -13.05 -16.74
C ILE A 164 5.48 -13.38 -17.28
N LEU A 165 6.09 -12.42 -17.97
CA LEU A 165 7.48 -12.51 -18.42
C LEU A 165 8.41 -12.79 -17.24
N LEU A 166 9.52 -13.48 -17.50
CA LEU A 166 10.61 -13.54 -16.51
C LEU A 166 11.11 -12.12 -16.23
N TYR A 167 11.58 -11.88 -15.00
CA TYR A 167 11.95 -10.53 -14.60
C TYR A 167 13.07 -9.95 -15.47
N ARG A 168 14.04 -10.77 -15.92
CA ARG A 168 15.13 -10.34 -16.81
C ARG A 168 14.61 -9.87 -18.16
N ASP A 169 13.68 -10.62 -18.75
CA ASP A 169 13.05 -10.26 -20.03
C ASP A 169 12.19 -9.01 -19.90
N ALA A 170 11.43 -8.89 -18.80
CA ALA A 170 10.66 -7.69 -18.49
C ALA A 170 11.55 -6.46 -18.34
N PHE A 171 12.66 -6.59 -17.61
CA PHE A 171 13.60 -5.49 -17.35
C PHE A 171 14.31 -5.08 -18.65
N GLN A 172 14.68 -6.02 -19.50
CA GLN A 172 15.22 -5.71 -20.82
C GLN A 172 14.21 -5.00 -21.72
N ARG A 173 12.94 -5.42 -21.66
CA ARG A 173 11.87 -4.87 -22.52
C ARG A 173 11.39 -3.49 -22.10
N PHE A 174 11.26 -3.25 -20.80
CA PHE A 174 10.64 -2.05 -20.25
C PHE A 174 11.65 -1.10 -19.60
N GLY A 175 12.84 -1.58 -19.23
CA GLY A 175 13.96 -0.75 -18.76
C GLY A 175 13.56 0.20 -17.64
N LYS A 176 13.73 1.51 -17.89
CA LYS A 176 13.50 2.58 -16.90
C LYS A 176 12.02 2.80 -16.55
N ASP A 177 11.08 2.19 -17.27
CA ASP A 177 9.65 2.15 -16.91
C ASP A 177 9.36 1.18 -15.74
N ILE A 178 10.39 0.45 -15.30
CA ILE A 178 10.39 -0.36 -14.07
C ILE A 178 11.36 0.28 -13.08
N HIS A 179 10.89 0.44 -11.85
CA HIS A 179 11.68 0.87 -10.71
C HIS A 179 11.91 -0.28 -9.73
N VAL A 180 13.15 -0.44 -9.27
CA VAL A 180 13.53 -1.43 -8.26
C VAL A 180 14.11 -0.71 -7.05
N ALA A 181 13.47 -0.90 -5.90
CA ALA A 181 13.94 -0.39 -4.61
C ALA A 181 14.52 -1.54 -3.77
N VAL A 182 15.77 -1.38 -3.34
CA VAL A 182 16.49 -2.36 -2.52
C VAL A 182 16.73 -1.78 -1.14
N ARG A 183 16.29 -2.50 -0.08
CA ARG A 183 16.54 -2.11 1.31
C ARG A 183 17.43 -3.12 2.01
N ILE A 184 18.61 -2.68 2.41
CA ILE A 184 19.66 -3.49 3.03
C ILE A 184 19.82 -3.04 4.47
N LYS A 185 19.84 -4.00 5.40
CA LYS A 185 20.08 -3.73 6.81
C LYS A 185 21.18 -4.64 7.33
N SER A 186 22.27 -4.03 7.81
CA SER A 186 23.36 -4.71 8.49
C SER A 186 23.21 -4.56 10.00
N ARG A 187 23.47 -5.64 10.75
CA ARG A 187 23.56 -5.60 12.22
C ARG A 187 24.93 -5.17 12.72
N VAL A 188 25.93 -5.19 11.85
CA VAL A 188 27.32 -4.86 12.16
C VAL A 188 27.78 -3.61 11.42
N VAL A 189 28.81 -2.97 11.97
CA VAL A 189 29.50 -1.86 11.31
C VAL A 189 30.46 -2.45 10.28
N HIS A 190 30.42 -1.93 9.06
CA HIS A 190 31.35 -2.28 7.99
C HIS A 190 32.39 -1.19 7.83
N ASN A 191 33.64 -1.57 7.58
CA ASN A 191 34.74 -0.61 7.45
C ASN A 191 34.77 0.10 6.08
N ASP A 192 34.19 -0.51 5.04
CA ASP A 192 34.19 0.03 3.68
C ASP A 192 32.78 0.00 3.06
N ILE A 193 31.85 0.68 3.73
CA ILE A 193 30.43 0.79 3.32
C ILE A 193 30.33 1.33 1.89
N ALA A 194 31.18 2.31 1.55
CA ALA A 194 31.16 2.97 0.26
C ALA A 194 31.50 2.00 -0.88
N ALA A 195 32.57 1.22 -0.77
CA ALA A 195 32.93 0.25 -1.80
C ALA A 195 31.91 -0.89 -1.88
N GLN A 196 31.39 -1.35 -0.74
CA GLN A 196 30.37 -2.41 -0.72
C GLN A 196 29.08 -1.97 -1.42
N ILE A 197 28.56 -0.78 -1.10
CA ILE A 197 27.37 -0.23 -1.78
C ILE A 197 27.64 -0.03 -3.27
N TYR A 198 28.83 0.46 -3.65
CA TYR A 198 29.22 0.61 -5.05
C TYR A 198 29.16 -0.71 -5.83
N GLN A 199 29.63 -1.82 -5.25
CA GLN A 199 29.54 -3.14 -5.88
C GLN A 199 28.09 -3.55 -6.15
N ILE A 200 27.18 -3.28 -5.21
CA ILE A 200 25.75 -3.54 -5.39
C ILE A 200 25.16 -2.67 -6.49
N ILE A 201 25.51 -1.38 -6.54
CA ILE A 201 25.08 -0.47 -7.60
C ILE A 201 25.51 -1.00 -8.98
N VAL A 202 26.77 -1.40 -9.13
CA VAL A 202 27.29 -1.95 -10.39
C VAL A 202 26.48 -3.16 -10.83
N LYS A 203 26.22 -4.11 -9.92
CA LYS A 203 25.43 -5.31 -10.20
C LYS A 203 23.98 -4.99 -10.58
N LEU A 204 23.34 -4.08 -9.86
CA LEU A 204 21.94 -3.71 -10.12
C LEU A 204 21.78 -2.91 -11.42
N ARG A 205 22.80 -2.14 -11.83
CA ARG A 205 22.78 -1.41 -13.11
C ARG A 205 22.76 -2.31 -14.33
N GLU A 206 23.27 -3.53 -14.23
CA GLU A 206 23.23 -4.53 -15.31
C GLU A 206 21.78 -4.83 -15.76
N PHE A 207 20.79 -4.59 -14.90
CA PHE A 207 19.38 -4.78 -15.22
C PHE A 207 18.74 -3.66 -16.06
N GLY A 208 19.40 -2.50 -16.22
CA GLY A 208 18.88 -1.40 -17.04
C GLY A 208 17.63 -0.69 -16.52
N VAL A 209 17.20 -0.98 -15.28
CA VAL A 209 16.00 -0.42 -14.63
C VAL A 209 16.29 0.87 -13.86
N SER A 210 15.23 1.58 -13.47
CA SER A 210 15.36 2.65 -12.47
C SER A 210 15.58 2.03 -11.09
N LEU A 211 16.43 2.64 -10.26
CA LEU A 211 16.92 2.04 -9.00
C LEU A 211 16.76 2.98 -7.82
N SER A 212 16.51 2.42 -6.64
CA SER A 212 16.79 3.08 -5.37
C SER A 212 17.40 2.09 -4.39
N ILE A 213 18.36 2.57 -3.60
CA ILE A 213 19.06 1.76 -2.60
C ILE A 213 18.98 2.50 -1.28
N ASN A 214 18.44 1.82 -0.28
CA ASN A 214 18.51 2.25 1.11
C ASN A 214 19.36 1.24 1.87
N TYR A 215 20.42 1.73 2.50
CA TYR A 215 21.29 0.93 3.35
C TYR A 215 21.30 1.52 4.76
N GLU A 216 21.18 0.64 5.74
CA GLU A 216 21.18 1.00 7.15
C GLU A 216 22.08 0.06 7.94
N ASN A 217 22.92 0.61 8.82
CA ASN A 217 23.53 -0.13 9.91
C ASN A 217 23.42 0.67 11.22
N PRO A 218 24.01 0.20 12.34
CA PRO A 218 23.91 0.91 13.62
C PRO A 218 24.48 2.33 13.61
N THR A 219 25.46 2.63 12.77
CA THR A 219 26.22 3.90 12.79
C THR A 219 26.03 4.76 11.56
N ALA A 220 25.45 4.24 10.49
CA ALA A 220 25.37 4.89 9.20
C ALA A 220 24.04 4.60 8.51
N TYR A 221 23.64 5.56 7.69
CA TYR A 221 22.49 5.49 6.81
C TYR A 221 22.90 6.02 5.43
N VAL A 222 22.38 5.38 4.38
CA VAL A 222 22.60 5.78 2.99
C VAL A 222 21.29 5.62 2.24
N ALA A 223 20.84 6.69 1.59
CA ALA A 223 19.68 6.68 0.71
C ALA A 223 20.08 7.20 -0.67
N LEU A 224 19.90 6.36 -1.69
CA LEU A 224 20.26 6.66 -3.07
C LEU A 224 19.08 6.39 -3.99
N VAL A 225 18.86 7.29 -4.94
CA VAL A 225 17.82 7.23 -5.96
C VAL A 225 18.44 7.49 -7.33
N GLU A 226 18.05 6.70 -8.32
CA GLU A 226 18.68 6.65 -9.65
C GLU A 226 18.85 8.01 -10.29
N GLU A 227 17.76 8.79 -10.32
CA GLU A 227 17.71 10.07 -11.01
C GLU A 227 18.55 11.16 -10.34
N THR A 228 18.73 11.10 -9.02
CA THR A 228 19.34 12.19 -8.23
C THR A 228 20.76 11.91 -7.80
N SER A 229 21.12 10.64 -7.59
CA SER A 229 22.39 10.26 -6.95
C SER A 229 23.06 9.09 -7.65
N ILE A 230 22.34 7.99 -7.91
CA ILE A 230 23.00 6.80 -8.46
C ILE A 230 23.59 7.10 -9.84
N ARG A 231 22.94 7.83 -10.75
CA ARG A 231 23.51 8.14 -12.07
C ARG A 231 24.92 8.76 -12.01
N GLY A 232 25.23 9.56 -10.98
CA GLY A 232 26.53 10.21 -10.80
C GLY A 232 27.58 9.38 -10.08
N ILE A 233 27.25 8.17 -9.62
CA ILE A 233 28.19 7.30 -8.90
C ILE A 233 29.03 6.53 -9.90
N HIS A 234 30.31 6.89 -10.03
CA HIS A 234 31.26 6.20 -10.91
C HIS A 234 32.33 5.44 -10.12
N SER A 235 32.47 5.74 -8.82
CA SER A 235 33.45 5.15 -7.92
C SER A 235 32.89 5.00 -6.49
N PRO A 236 33.54 4.22 -5.61
CA PRO A 236 33.22 4.20 -4.18
C PRO A 236 33.25 5.59 -3.53
N GLN A 237 34.17 6.46 -3.93
CA GLN A 237 34.30 7.81 -3.39
C GLN A 237 33.04 8.65 -3.63
N ASP A 238 32.32 8.41 -4.73
CA ASP A 238 31.06 9.09 -5.01
C ASP A 238 29.94 8.67 -4.06
N VAL A 239 29.94 7.40 -3.61
CA VAL A 239 28.99 6.92 -2.58
C VAL A 239 29.23 7.62 -1.25
N GLY A 240 30.51 7.89 -0.91
CA GLY A 240 30.89 8.55 0.35
C GLY A 240 30.18 9.87 0.61
N LYS A 241 29.81 10.61 -0.45
CA LYS A 241 29.07 11.88 -0.38
C LYS A 241 27.66 11.74 0.19
N TYR A 242 27.11 10.52 0.18
CA TYR A 242 25.74 10.21 0.59
C TYR A 242 25.68 9.39 1.89
N ILE A 243 26.82 9.19 2.56
CA ILE A 243 26.86 8.49 3.85
C ILE A 243 26.54 9.48 4.96
N GLU A 244 25.38 9.28 5.59
CA GLU A 244 24.97 10.02 6.78
C GLU A 244 25.34 9.20 8.03
N MET A 245 26.23 9.74 8.86
CA MET A 245 26.58 9.12 10.14
C MET A 245 25.49 9.39 11.16
N LYS A 246 24.97 8.34 11.78
CA LYS A 246 24.02 8.46 12.90
C LYS A 246 24.80 8.90 14.12
N GLU A 247 24.43 10.04 14.70
CA GLU A 247 24.99 10.48 15.97
C GLU A 247 24.80 9.37 17.02
N LYS A 248 25.87 9.00 17.72
CA LYS A 248 25.75 8.19 18.93
C LYS A 248 24.98 9.01 19.95
N LYS A 249 23.69 8.75 20.12
CA LYS A 249 23.00 9.13 21.37
C LYS A 249 23.65 8.30 22.48
N LEU A 250 24.56 8.94 23.21
CA LEU A 250 25.14 8.48 24.46
C LEU A 250 24.05 8.24 25.50
#